data_AF-A0A929RDZ7-F1
#
_entry.id   AF-A0A929RDZ7-F1
#
_cell.length_a   1.000
_cell.length_b   1.000
_cell.length_c   1.000
_cell.angle_alpha   90.00
_cell.angle_beta   90.00
_cell.angle_gamma   90.00
#
_symmetry.space_group_name_H-M   'P 1'
#
loop_
_entity.id
_entity.type
_entity.pdbx_description
1 polymer ?
#
loop_
_entity_poly.entity_id
_entity_poly.type
_entity_poly.pdbx_seq_one_letter_code
_entity_poly.pdbx_strand_id
1 'polypeptide(L)'
;MAATSRALIAVTKDAALKERAVALAATLGMTENEVEASWRNIVVSNADNTGKQAIADVYEDAFEKRYLALAKVPPEVGEDLSAVTDENLLFALRQALKDKKEN
;
A
#
# COMPACT_ATOMS: atom_id res chain seq x y z
N MET A 1 2.90 6.43 -14.21
CA MET A 1 1.49 6.42 -14.67
C MET A 1 0.64 6.58 -13.43
N ALA A 2 -0.50 7.27 -13.52
CA ALA A 2 -1.43 7.35 -12.38
C ALA A 2 -2.26 6.07 -12.31
N ALA A 3 -2.51 5.57 -11.10
CA ALA A 3 -3.19 4.31 -10.86
C ALA A 3 -4.58 4.31 -11.50
N THR A 4 -4.94 3.18 -12.12
CA THR A 4 -6.28 3.02 -12.66
C THR A 4 -7.33 2.94 -11.55
N SER A 5 -8.58 3.27 -11.88
CA SER A 5 -9.70 3.10 -10.94
C SER A 5 -9.84 1.65 -10.45
N ARG A 6 -9.46 0.67 -11.27
CA ARG A 6 -9.39 -0.75 -10.91
C ARG A 6 -8.33 -1.00 -9.84
N ALA A 7 -7.13 -0.47 -10.01
CA ALA A 7 -6.05 -0.60 -9.02
C ALA A 7 -6.42 0.07 -7.70
N LEU A 8 -6.99 1.27 -7.73
CA LEU A 8 -7.48 1.98 -6.55
C LEU A 8 -8.55 1.17 -5.78
N ILE A 9 -9.49 0.54 -6.48
CA ILE A 9 -10.50 -0.32 -5.84
C ILE A 9 -9.85 -1.57 -5.25
N ALA A 10 -8.92 -2.20 -5.97
CA ALA A 10 -8.26 -3.43 -5.52
C ALA A 10 -7.43 -3.18 -4.26
N VAL A 11 -6.54 -2.17 -4.28
CA VAL A 11 -5.67 -1.83 -3.14
C VAL A 11 -6.49 -1.37 -1.93
N THR A 12 -7.59 -0.63 -2.13
CA THR A 12 -8.44 -0.18 -1.03
C THR A 12 -9.16 -1.35 -0.35
N LYS A 13 -9.47 -2.41 -1.10
CA LYS A 13 -10.17 -3.62 -0.61
C LYS A 13 -9.23 -4.72 -0.14
N ASP A 14 -7.92 -4.55 -0.28
CA ASP A 14 -6.93 -5.53 0.16
C ASP A 14 -6.83 -5.51 1.70
N ALA A 15 -7.50 -6.48 2.32
CA ALA A 15 -7.56 -6.60 3.77
C ALA A 15 -6.18 -6.92 4.39
N ALA A 16 -5.40 -7.78 3.75
CA ALA A 16 -4.06 -8.14 4.25
C ALA A 16 -3.12 -6.93 4.21
N LEU A 17 -3.17 -6.14 3.13
CA LEU A 17 -2.41 -4.91 3.03
C LEU A 17 -2.81 -3.90 4.13
N LYS A 18 -4.13 -3.77 4.39
CA LYS A 18 -4.65 -2.88 5.43
C LYS A 18 -4.26 -3.35 6.84
N GLU A 19 -4.34 -4.65 7.14
CA GLU A 19 -3.91 -5.21 8.43
C GLU A 19 -2.42 -4.98 8.69
N ARG A 20 -1.58 -5.14 7.66
CA ARG A 20 -0.15 -4.81 7.75
C ARG A 20 0.08 -3.32 7.98
N ALA A 21 -0.69 -2.47 7.31
CA ALA A 21 -0.64 -1.03 7.55
C ALA A 21 -1.02 -0.69 9.00
N VAL A 22 -2.05 -1.32 9.56
CA VAL A 22 -2.47 -1.15 10.97
C VAL A 22 -1.37 -1.60 11.93
N ALA A 23 -0.78 -2.78 11.72
CA ALA A 23 0.28 -3.31 12.58
C ALA A 23 1.50 -2.37 12.64
N LEU A 24 1.87 -1.78 11.49
CA LEU A 24 2.97 -0.82 11.43
C LEU A 24 2.58 0.55 11.99
N ALA A 25 1.34 0.98 11.80
CA ALA A 25 0.81 2.23 12.36
C ALA A 25 0.83 2.21 13.90
N ALA A 26 0.60 1.06 14.51
CA ALA A 26 0.72 0.88 15.96
C ALA A 26 2.12 1.21 16.48
N THR A 27 3.18 0.92 15.70
CA THR A 27 4.57 1.29 16.07
C THR A 27 4.83 2.79 16.08
N LEU A 28 3.94 3.57 15.45
CA LEU A 28 3.98 5.02 15.35
C LEU A 28 2.93 5.69 16.25
N GLY A 29 2.22 4.91 17.07
CA GLY A 29 1.22 5.41 18.02
C GLY A 29 -0.15 5.70 17.40
N MET A 30 -0.41 5.22 16.17
CA MET A 30 -1.73 5.31 15.55
C MET A 30 -2.59 4.11 15.94
N THR A 31 -3.88 4.37 16.16
CA THR A 31 -4.90 3.34 16.36
C THR A 31 -5.41 2.81 15.02
N GLU A 32 -5.98 1.61 15.04
CA GLU A 32 -6.61 1.01 13.87
C GLU A 32 -7.67 1.93 13.25
N ASN A 33 -8.55 2.53 14.08
CA ASN A 33 -9.58 3.46 13.63
C ASN A 33 -9.01 4.67 12.87
N GLU A 34 -7.84 5.18 13.27
CA GLU A 34 -7.18 6.29 12.57
C GLU A 34 -6.63 5.86 11.20
N VAL A 35 -6.14 4.62 11.11
CA VAL A 35 -5.72 4.03 9.82
C VAL A 35 -6.93 3.82 8.93
N GLU A 36 -8.05 3.32 9.46
CA GLU A 36 -9.29 3.14 8.68
C GLU A 36 -9.80 4.47 8.12
N ALA A 37 -9.87 5.50 8.96
CA ALA A 37 -10.33 6.83 8.56
C ALA A 37 -9.43 7.46 7.48
N SER A 38 -8.12 7.17 7.54
CA SER A 38 -7.12 7.74 6.62
C SER A 38 -6.83 6.85 5.41
N TRP A 39 -7.40 5.65 5.34
CA TRP A 39 -6.95 4.59 4.42
C TRP A 39 -6.95 5.03 2.95
N ARG A 40 -8.01 5.70 2.51
CA ARG A 40 -8.10 6.20 1.12
C ARG A 40 -7.03 7.24 0.81
N ASN A 41 -6.68 8.08 1.78
CA ASN A 41 -5.64 9.11 1.62
C ASN A 41 -4.25 8.45 1.60
N ILE A 42 -4.03 7.43 2.43
CA ILE A 42 -2.79 6.65 2.43
C ILE A 42 -2.56 5.99 1.07
N VAL A 43 -3.60 5.39 0.47
CA VAL A 43 -3.52 4.74 -0.84
C VAL A 43 -3.06 5.68 -1.96
N VAL A 44 -3.46 6.96 -1.92
CA VAL A 44 -3.08 7.96 -2.93
C VAL A 44 -1.85 8.78 -2.55
N SER A 45 -1.28 8.54 -1.37
CA SER A 45 -0.06 9.22 -0.91
C SER A 45 1.19 8.66 -1.58
N ASN A 46 2.24 9.49 -1.65
CA ASN A 46 3.51 9.12 -2.25
C ASN A 46 4.14 7.92 -1.52
N ALA A 47 4.58 6.92 -2.29
CA ALA A 47 5.20 5.71 -1.77
C ALA A 47 6.67 5.93 -1.33
N ASP A 48 7.31 6.99 -1.82
CA ASP A 48 8.70 7.33 -1.50
C ASP A 48 8.96 8.85 -1.51
N ASN A 49 10.20 9.24 -1.20
CA ASN A 49 10.66 10.63 -1.18
C ASN A 49 10.78 11.27 -2.58
N THR A 50 10.66 10.51 -3.67
CA THR A 50 10.79 11.04 -5.02
C THR A 50 9.49 11.70 -5.48
N GLY A 51 8.35 11.35 -4.86
CA GLY A 51 7.03 11.86 -5.21
C GLY A 51 6.56 11.44 -6.61
N LYS A 52 7.20 10.43 -7.20
CA LYS A 52 6.91 9.98 -8.57
C LYS A 52 5.82 8.93 -8.64
N GLN A 53 5.55 8.22 -7.55
CA GLN A 53 4.58 7.13 -7.47
C GLN A 53 3.82 7.18 -6.14
N ALA A 54 2.50 7.01 -6.21
CA ALA A 54 1.65 6.74 -5.06
C ALA A 54 1.67 5.25 -4.69
N ILE A 55 1.17 4.91 -3.49
CA ILE A 55 1.01 3.50 -3.06
C ILE A 55 0.17 2.70 -4.07
N ALA A 56 -0.89 3.29 -4.60
CA ALA A 56 -1.72 2.67 -5.63
C ALA A 56 -0.95 2.37 -6.93
N ASP A 57 -0.04 3.26 -7.34
CA ASP A 57 0.76 3.07 -8.56
C ASP A 57 1.74 1.90 -8.38
N VAL A 58 2.41 1.83 -7.22
CA VAL A 58 3.31 0.73 -6.88
C VAL A 58 2.56 -0.60 -6.81
N TYR A 59 1.34 -0.58 -6.25
CA TYR A 59 0.47 -1.74 -6.21
C TYR A 59 0.09 -2.22 -7.63
N GLU A 60 -0.27 -1.31 -8.53
CA GLU A 60 -0.61 -1.65 -9.92
C GLU A 60 0.60 -2.23 -10.67
N ASP A 61 1.76 -1.58 -10.58
CA ASP A 61 3.01 -2.06 -11.20
C ASP A 61 3.39 -3.47 -10.69
N ALA A 62 3.24 -3.71 -9.39
CA ALA A 62 3.51 -5.02 -8.79
C ALA A 62 2.49 -6.06 -9.24
N PHE A 63 1.21 -5.69 -9.35
CA PHE A 63 0.15 -6.57 -9.84
C PHE A 63 0.37 -6.96 -11.30
N GLU A 64 0.74 -6.02 -12.17
CA GLU A 64 1.06 -6.30 -13.57
C GLU A 64 2.30 -7.20 -13.70
N LYS A 65 3.36 -6.93 -12.94
CA LYS A 65 4.55 -7.79 -12.93
C LYS A 65 4.22 -9.20 -12.46
N ARG A 66 3.39 -9.35 -11.43
CA ARG A 66 2.90 -10.65 -10.95
C ARG A 66 2.04 -11.34 -12.00
N TYR A 67 1.13 -10.62 -12.66
CA TYR A 67 0.31 -11.16 -13.74
C TYR A 67 1.17 -11.67 -14.90
N LEU A 68 2.19 -10.92 -15.32
CA LEU A 68 3.14 -11.31 -16.36
C LEU A 68 4.06 -12.47 -15.94
N ALA A 69 4.44 -12.54 -14.66
CA ALA A 69 5.24 -13.64 -14.11
C ALA A 69 4.42 -14.94 -14.01
N LEU A 70 3.17 -14.87 -13.54
CA LEU A 70 2.23 -16.00 -13.50
C LEU A 70 1.81 -16.47 -14.90
N ALA A 71 1.74 -15.55 -15.87
CA ALA A 71 1.53 -15.93 -17.28
C ALA A 71 2.75 -16.63 -17.89
N LYS A 72 3.95 -16.43 -17.32
CA LYS A 72 5.21 -17.05 -17.77
C LYS A 72 5.56 -18.37 -17.08
N VAL A 73 4.91 -18.72 -15.97
CA VAL A 73 5.22 -19.92 -15.18
C VAL A 73 3.92 -20.65 -14.83
N PRO A 74 3.76 -21.94 -15.14
CA PRO A 74 2.63 -22.71 -14.60
C PRO A 74 2.78 -22.75 -13.06
N PRO A 75 1.80 -22.27 -12.27
CA PRO A 75 2.04 -21.96 -10.85
C PRO A 75 2.21 -23.21 -9.99
N GLU A 76 3.21 -23.21 -9.10
CA GLU A 76 3.26 -24.12 -7.95
C GLU A 76 2.36 -23.60 -6.80
N VAL A 77 1.69 -24.54 -6.13
CA VAL A 77 0.62 -24.28 -5.18
C VAL A 77 1.20 -23.82 -3.83
N GLY A 78 0.90 -22.58 -3.40
CA GLY A 78 0.96 -22.20 -1.98
C GLY A 78 1.76 -20.96 -1.55
N GLU A 79 2.32 -20.15 -2.47
CA GLU A 79 3.14 -18.99 -2.07
C GLU A 79 2.32 -17.69 -1.92
N ASP A 80 2.42 -17.04 -0.75
CA ASP A 80 1.79 -15.75 -0.47
C ASP A 80 2.64 -14.60 -1.06
N LEU A 81 2.03 -13.80 -1.92
CA LEU A 81 2.68 -12.95 -2.92
C LEU A 81 2.50 -11.45 -2.66
N SER A 82 2.34 -11.02 -1.40
CA SER A 82 2.20 -9.59 -1.08
C SER A 82 3.55 -8.85 -1.21
N ALA A 83 3.71 -8.11 -2.31
CA ALA A 83 4.94 -7.37 -2.68
C ALA A 83 5.15 -6.04 -1.92
N VAL A 84 4.24 -5.67 -1.02
CA VAL A 84 4.43 -4.52 -0.14
C VAL A 84 5.36 -4.94 0.99
N THR A 85 6.46 -4.21 1.19
CA THR A 85 7.37 -4.45 2.30
C THR A 85 7.01 -3.56 3.48
N ASP A 86 7.47 -3.93 4.68
CA ASP A 86 7.17 -3.16 5.89
C ASP A 86 7.81 -1.77 5.87
N GLU A 87 8.92 -1.59 5.16
CA GLU A 87 9.56 -0.28 4.96
C GLU A 87 8.68 0.69 4.17
N ASN A 88 7.97 0.21 3.15
CA ASN A 88 7.07 1.03 2.34
C ASN A 88 5.90 1.56 3.19
N LEU A 89 5.36 0.72 4.06
CA LEU A 89 4.27 1.08 4.96
C LEU A 89 4.74 2.04 6.06
N LEU A 90 5.92 1.80 6.65
CA LEU A 90 6.52 2.68 7.67
C LEU A 90 6.77 4.10 7.15
N PHE A 91 7.17 4.24 5.89
CA PHE A 91 7.38 5.54 5.26
C PHE A 91 6.07 6.32 5.09
N ALA A 92 5.02 5.68 4.55
CA ALA A 92 3.72 6.31 4.33
C ALA A 92 3.07 6.79 5.63
N LEU A 93 3.16 6.01 6.70
CA LEU A 93 2.59 6.36 8.00
C LEU A 93 3.28 7.56 8.68
N ARG A 94 4.60 7.73 8.48
CA ARG A 94 5.33 8.89 8.98
C ARG A 94 4.90 10.20 8.31
N GLN A 95 4.52 10.15 7.03
CA GLN A 95 4.01 11.33 6.32
C GLN A 95 2.61 11.72 6.82
N ALA A 96 1.71 10.74 6.97
CA ALA A 96 0.37 10.99 7.51
C ALA A 96 0.40 11.63 8.92
N LEU A 97 1.39 11.28 9.75
CA LEU A 97 1.56 11.85 11.09
C LEU A 97 2.09 13.29 11.07
N LYS A 98 2.85 13.67 10.05
CA LYS A 98 3.37 15.03 9.85
C LYS A 98 2.24 15.99 9.43
N ASP A 99 1.42 15.58 8.47
CA ASP A 99 0.29 16.37 7.97
C ASP A 99 -0.78 16.64 9.05
N LYS A 100 -0.86 15.77 10.06
CA LYS A 100 -1.75 15.94 11.24
C LYS A 100 -1.21 16.95 12.26
N LYS A 101 0.10 17.22 12.31
CA LYS A 101 0.71 18.18 13.25
C LYS A 101 0.76 19.61 12.72
N GLU A 102 0.61 19.79 11.41
CA GLU A 102 0.61 21.09 10.74
C GLU A 102 -0.82 21.69 10.58
N ASN A 103 -1.86 20.96 11.02
CA ASN A 103 -3.25 21.42 11.18
C ASN A 103 -3.63 21.59 12.65
#